data_AF-A0A1I6EL06-F1
#
_entry.id   AF-A0A1I6EL06-F1
#
_cell.length_a   1.000
_cell.length_b   1.000
_cell.length_c   1.000
_cell.angle_alpha   90.00
_cell.angle_beta   90.00
_cell.angle_gamma   90.00
#
_symmetry.space_group_name_H-M   'P 1'
#
loop_
_entity.id
_entity.type
_entity.pdbx_description
1 polymer ?
#
loop_
_entity_poly.entity_id
_entity_poly.type
_entity_poly.pdbx_seq_one_letter_code
_entity_poly.pdbx_strand_id
1 'polypeptide(L)'
;MAKYRQYDKNGNKLNGEYARIFEEEYRMLVEEYLRDAGDKYAGYLRQIDIEKTHNGYFAIDKQGRMTNPKVKARKTDSEDEDAYNLIMKDKERLLSFSEPTRFIFSHSALKEGWDNPNVFQICTLKHSDSTIKKRQEVGRGLRLCVNQDGERIDDSVPGIDVHDINVLSVVASESYEAFARELQKEIAETLSDRPRKAGIQFFLDNVLTNENFSATRQNQIWVADITYSAPVEA
;
A
#
# COMPACT_ATOMS: atom_id res chain seq x y z
N MET A 1 10.46 -20.17 -8.17
CA MET A 1 9.84 -19.77 -9.44
C MET A 1 9.05 -20.95 -9.98
N ALA A 2 9.67 -22.13 -10.04
CA ALA A 2 9.05 -23.40 -10.43
C ALA A 2 7.71 -23.77 -9.76
N LYS A 3 7.47 -23.30 -8.52
CA LYS A 3 6.17 -23.52 -7.84
C LYS A 3 5.05 -22.64 -8.38
N TYR A 4 5.33 -21.45 -8.90
CA TYR A 4 4.32 -20.57 -9.49
C TYR A 4 4.30 -20.63 -11.02
N ARG A 5 5.48 -20.62 -11.65
CA ARG A 5 5.64 -20.64 -13.10
C ARG A 5 6.62 -21.74 -13.53
N GLN A 6 6.22 -22.51 -14.53
CA GLN A 6 6.99 -23.55 -15.20
C GLN A 6 7.02 -23.25 -16.71
N TYR A 7 7.88 -23.96 -17.44
CA TYR A 7 7.94 -23.87 -18.90
C TYR A 7 8.07 -25.27 -19.48
N ASP A 8 7.35 -25.54 -20.57
CA ASP A 8 7.43 -26.82 -21.27
C ASP A 8 8.73 -26.96 -22.08
N LYS A 9 8.86 -28.04 -22.87
CA LYS A 9 10.04 -28.28 -23.72
C LYS A 9 10.19 -27.24 -24.83
N ASN A 10 9.08 -26.65 -25.28
CA ASN A 10 9.00 -25.66 -26.35
C ASN A 10 9.20 -24.23 -25.82
N GLY A 11 9.22 -24.05 -24.50
CA GLY A 11 9.34 -22.74 -23.86
C GLY A 11 8.00 -22.09 -23.56
N ASN A 12 6.87 -22.76 -23.78
CA ASN A 12 5.56 -22.22 -23.41
C ASN A 12 5.41 -22.23 -21.90
N LYS A 13 4.80 -21.18 -21.37
CA LYS A 13 4.49 -21.05 -19.94
C LYS A 13 3.48 -22.10 -19.51
N LEU A 14 3.75 -22.68 -18.36
CA LEU A 14 2.83 -23.55 -17.65
C LEU A 14 2.66 -23.03 -16.23
N ASN A 15 1.44 -23.15 -15.69
CA ASN A 15 1.20 -22.87 -14.30
C ASN A 15 1.95 -23.87 -13.44
N GLY A 16 2.70 -23.36 -12.47
CA GLY A 16 3.23 -24.16 -11.38
C GLY A 16 2.13 -24.53 -10.39
N GLU A 17 2.49 -25.37 -9.41
CA GLU A 17 1.62 -25.81 -8.32
C GLU A 17 0.80 -24.67 -7.67
N TYR A 18 1.45 -23.59 -7.26
CA TYR A 18 0.80 -22.45 -6.58
C TYR A 18 -0.13 -21.67 -7.49
N ALA A 19 0.20 -21.51 -8.77
CA ALA A 19 -0.70 -20.83 -9.70
C ALA A 19 -1.96 -21.68 -9.94
N ARG A 20 -1.82 -23.00 -10.09
CA ARG A 20 -2.97 -23.90 -10.25
C ARG A 20 -3.88 -23.91 -9.02
N ILE A 21 -3.30 -24.06 -7.82
CA ILE A 21 -4.06 -24.01 -6.56
C ILE A 21 -4.77 -22.65 -6.45
N PHE A 22 -4.07 -21.55 -6.74
CA PHE A 22 -4.68 -20.23 -6.70
C PHE A 22 -5.87 -20.12 -7.66
N GLU A 23 -5.70 -20.50 -8.93
CA GLU A 23 -6.78 -20.40 -9.92
C GLU A 23 -7.98 -21.28 -9.56
N GLU A 24 -7.74 -22.47 -8.99
CA GLU A 24 -8.79 -23.38 -8.52
C GLU A 24 -9.59 -22.77 -7.35
N GLU A 25 -8.90 -22.35 -6.28
CA GLU A 25 -9.53 -21.75 -5.11
C GLU A 25 -10.22 -20.42 -5.45
N TYR A 26 -9.57 -19.59 -6.28
CA TYR A 26 -10.14 -18.33 -6.73
C TYR A 26 -11.41 -18.55 -7.55
N ARG A 27 -11.42 -19.55 -8.43
CA ARG A 27 -12.61 -19.92 -9.21
C ARG A 27 -13.77 -20.27 -8.27
N MET A 28 -13.54 -21.17 -7.31
CA MET A 28 -14.59 -21.60 -6.38
C MET A 28 -15.18 -20.43 -5.61
N LEU A 29 -14.33 -19.55 -5.06
CA LEU A 29 -14.77 -18.39 -4.28
C LEU A 29 -15.54 -17.37 -5.14
N VAL A 30 -15.10 -17.15 -6.38
CA VAL A 30 -15.82 -16.25 -7.31
C VAL A 30 -17.16 -16.85 -7.70
N GLU A 31 -17.22 -18.15 -8.03
CA GLU A 31 -18.47 -18.83 -8.38
C GLU A 31 -19.47 -18.84 -7.22
N GLU A 32 -18.99 -19.04 -5.99
CA GLU A 32 -19.80 -18.94 -4.78
C GLU A 32 -20.37 -17.53 -4.61
N TYR A 33 -19.53 -16.50 -4.67
CA TYR A 33 -19.98 -15.10 -4.56
C TYR A 33 -20.97 -14.73 -5.68
N LEU A 34 -20.70 -15.13 -6.92
CA LEU A 34 -21.54 -14.82 -8.09
C LEU A 34 -22.90 -15.50 -8.08
N ARG A 35 -23.08 -16.56 -7.27
CA ARG A 35 -24.36 -17.26 -7.11
C ARG A 35 -25.41 -16.38 -6.47
N ASP A 36 -25.01 -15.64 -5.43
CA ASP A 36 -25.92 -14.86 -4.60
C ASP A 36 -25.80 -13.35 -4.86
N ALA A 37 -24.71 -12.89 -5.49
CA ALA A 37 -24.46 -11.47 -5.75
C ALA A 37 -25.05 -10.98 -7.10
N GLY A 38 -25.90 -9.96 -7.00
CA GLY A 38 -26.47 -9.20 -8.12
C GLY A 38 -25.93 -7.78 -8.27
N ASP A 39 -24.85 -7.43 -7.56
CA ASP A 39 -24.31 -6.06 -7.55
C ASP A 39 -23.40 -5.76 -8.76
N LYS A 40 -22.92 -4.52 -8.83
CA LYS A 40 -22.01 -4.07 -9.89
C LYS A 40 -20.67 -4.82 -9.87
N TYR A 41 -20.21 -5.25 -8.70
CA TYR A 41 -18.94 -5.95 -8.55
C TYR A 41 -19.04 -7.37 -9.12
N ALA A 42 -20.18 -8.05 -8.92
CA ALA A 42 -20.47 -9.32 -9.59
C ALA A 42 -20.43 -9.18 -11.12
N GLY A 43 -20.97 -8.08 -11.67
CA GLY A 43 -20.87 -7.76 -13.10
C GLY A 43 -19.43 -7.61 -13.58
N TYR A 44 -18.59 -6.94 -12.79
CA TYR A 44 -17.16 -6.78 -13.06
C TYR A 44 -16.41 -8.11 -13.03
N LEU A 45 -16.62 -8.95 -12.00
CA LEU A 45 -15.95 -10.25 -11.88
C LEU A 45 -16.23 -11.18 -13.06
N ARG A 46 -17.46 -11.17 -13.59
CA ARG A 46 -17.84 -11.99 -14.75
C ARG A 46 -17.08 -11.64 -16.04
N GLN A 47 -16.46 -10.47 -16.11
CA GLN A 47 -15.71 -10.02 -17.29
C GLN A 47 -14.23 -10.44 -17.25
N ILE A 48 -13.77 -11.03 -16.15
CA ILE A 48 -12.36 -11.36 -15.94
C ILE A 48 -12.14 -12.86 -16.09
N ASP A 49 -11.27 -13.23 -17.03
CA ASP A 49 -10.72 -14.58 -17.07
C ASP A 49 -9.85 -14.81 -15.83
N ILE A 50 -10.04 -15.95 -15.16
CA ILE A 50 -9.36 -16.27 -13.89
C ILE A 50 -7.84 -16.22 -14.04
N GLU A 51 -7.32 -16.71 -15.16
CA GLU A 51 -5.89 -16.77 -15.48
C GLU A 51 -5.27 -15.36 -15.61
N LYS A 52 -6.08 -14.35 -15.93
CA LYS A 52 -5.67 -12.94 -16.04
C LYS A 52 -5.74 -12.18 -14.72
N THR A 53 -6.34 -12.76 -13.68
CA THR A 53 -6.50 -12.06 -12.40
C THR A 53 -5.20 -11.92 -11.62
N HIS A 54 -4.14 -12.64 -12.02
CA HIS A 54 -2.89 -12.70 -11.29
C HIS A 54 -1.67 -12.57 -12.21
N ASN A 55 -0.61 -11.96 -11.70
CA ASN A 55 0.67 -11.89 -12.38
C ASN A 55 1.85 -12.16 -11.45
N GLY A 56 2.98 -12.54 -12.05
CA GLY A 56 4.19 -12.89 -11.32
C GLY A 56 5.29 -11.85 -11.50
N TYR A 57 5.75 -11.25 -10.41
CA TYR A 57 6.98 -10.45 -10.39
C TYR A 57 8.16 -11.29 -9.90
N PHE A 58 9.03 -11.69 -10.83
CA PHE A 58 10.25 -12.41 -10.51
C PHE A 58 11.45 -11.57 -10.91
N ALA A 59 12.33 -11.29 -9.94
CA ALA A 59 13.48 -10.44 -10.17
C ALA A 59 14.31 -10.97 -11.36
N ILE A 60 14.42 -10.12 -12.36
CA ILE A 60 15.39 -10.21 -13.44
C ILE A 60 16.64 -9.46 -12.96
N ASP A 61 17.82 -10.07 -13.06
CA ASP A 61 19.10 -9.44 -12.77
C ASP A 61 19.39 -8.31 -13.77
N LYS A 62 20.40 -7.48 -13.48
CA LYS A 62 20.78 -6.33 -14.34
C LYS A 62 21.27 -6.76 -15.73
N GLN A 63 21.51 -8.05 -15.95
CA GLN A 63 21.91 -8.66 -17.21
C GLN A 63 20.72 -9.32 -17.94
N GLY A 64 19.48 -9.08 -17.50
CA GLY A 64 18.29 -9.65 -18.12
C GLY A 64 18.04 -11.13 -17.77
N ARG A 65 18.76 -11.71 -16.82
CA ARG A 65 18.66 -13.13 -16.46
C ARG A 65 17.87 -13.29 -15.17
N MET A 66 16.98 -14.26 -15.13
CA MET A 66 16.22 -14.57 -13.92
C MET A 66 17.17 -15.02 -12.80
N THR A 67 16.97 -14.55 -11.58
CA THR A 67 17.84 -14.85 -10.43
C THR A 67 17.75 -16.31 -9.94
N ASN A 68 17.07 -17.20 -10.68
CA ASN A 68 17.03 -18.63 -10.41
C ASN A 68 17.99 -19.39 -11.35
N PRO A 69 19.07 -20.02 -10.85
CA PRO A 69 20.12 -20.63 -11.67
C PRO A 69 19.64 -21.70 -12.66
N LYS A 70 18.48 -22.32 -12.44
CA LYS A 70 17.91 -23.36 -13.31
C LYS A 70 17.19 -22.82 -14.56
N VAL A 71 16.99 -21.51 -14.67
CA VAL A 71 16.29 -20.85 -15.81
C VAL A 71 17.27 -20.03 -16.67
N LYS A 72 18.57 -20.36 -16.62
CA LYS A 72 19.65 -19.56 -17.23
C LYS A 72 19.81 -19.66 -18.76
N ALA A 73 18.87 -20.26 -19.49
CA ALA A 73 19.09 -20.55 -20.92
C ALA A 73 17.90 -20.31 -21.85
N ARG A 74 16.86 -19.57 -21.44
CA ARG A 74 15.78 -19.19 -22.36
C ARG A 74 15.64 -17.68 -22.35
N LYS A 75 15.55 -17.10 -23.56
CA LYS A 75 15.24 -15.69 -23.81
C LYS A 75 14.22 -15.21 -22.78
N THR A 76 14.46 -14.04 -22.19
CA THR A 76 13.43 -13.30 -21.47
C THR A 76 12.18 -13.29 -22.34
N ASP A 77 11.12 -13.94 -21.87
CA ASP A 77 9.88 -14.09 -22.62
C ASP A 77 9.12 -12.76 -22.59
N SER A 78 8.50 -12.39 -23.72
CA SER A 78 7.81 -11.10 -23.91
C SER A 78 6.81 -10.80 -22.79
N GLU A 79 6.05 -11.81 -22.37
CA GLU A 79 5.07 -11.66 -21.31
C GLU A 79 5.66 -11.52 -19.88
N ASP A 80 6.88 -12.04 -19.62
CA ASP A 80 7.54 -11.77 -18.32
C ASP A 80 8.04 -10.32 -18.26
N GLU A 81 8.42 -9.78 -19.41
CA GLU A 81 8.68 -8.34 -19.59
C GLU A 81 7.39 -7.53 -19.46
N ASP A 82 6.26 -8.01 -19.98
CA ASP A 82 4.95 -7.35 -19.83
C ASP A 82 4.49 -7.31 -18.38
N ALA A 83 4.60 -8.42 -17.64
CA ALA A 83 4.28 -8.44 -16.20
C ALA A 83 5.22 -7.50 -15.42
N TYR A 84 6.51 -7.47 -15.76
CA TYR A 84 7.45 -6.52 -15.17
C TYR A 84 7.08 -5.07 -15.50
N ASN A 85 6.71 -4.77 -16.74
CA ASN A 85 6.33 -3.43 -17.18
C ASN A 85 5.04 -2.98 -16.49
N LEU A 86 4.01 -3.81 -16.46
CA LEU A 86 2.77 -3.52 -15.75
C LEU A 86 3.02 -3.22 -14.27
N ILE A 87 3.84 -4.05 -13.60
CA ILE A 87 4.07 -3.92 -12.16
C ILE A 87 5.05 -2.77 -11.88
N MET A 88 6.17 -2.63 -12.56
CA MET A 88 7.18 -1.63 -12.17
C MET A 88 7.03 -0.28 -12.88
N LYS A 89 6.50 -0.26 -14.11
CA LYS A 89 6.42 0.95 -14.94
C LYS A 89 4.99 1.49 -15.00
N ASP A 90 4.03 0.65 -15.40
CA ASP A 90 2.65 1.07 -15.64
C ASP A 90 1.72 0.77 -14.44
N LYS A 91 2.28 0.83 -13.22
CA LYS A 91 1.63 0.39 -11.98
C LYS A 91 0.30 1.09 -11.67
N GLU A 92 0.09 2.29 -12.21
CA GLU A 92 -1.16 3.04 -12.09
C GLU A 92 -2.33 2.32 -12.79
N ARG A 93 -2.06 1.54 -13.85
CA ARG A 93 -3.08 0.72 -14.51
C ARG A 93 -3.71 -0.28 -13.58
N LEU A 94 -2.99 -0.76 -12.56
CA LEU A 94 -3.50 -1.70 -11.57
C LEU A 94 -4.58 -1.09 -10.65
N LEU A 95 -4.80 0.23 -10.72
CA LEU A 95 -5.90 0.91 -10.03
C LEU A 95 -7.20 0.92 -10.87
N SER A 96 -7.10 0.62 -12.17
CA SER A 96 -8.22 0.64 -13.10
C SER A 96 -8.95 -0.70 -13.13
N PHE A 97 -10.29 -0.66 -13.16
CA PHE A 97 -11.12 -1.83 -13.44
C PHE A 97 -10.91 -2.41 -14.85
N SER A 98 -10.25 -1.70 -15.77
CA SER A 98 -9.91 -2.27 -17.08
C SER A 98 -8.74 -3.25 -17.02
N GLU A 99 -7.92 -3.20 -15.97
CA GLU A 99 -6.79 -4.10 -15.76
C GLU A 99 -7.23 -5.26 -14.85
N PRO A 100 -7.31 -6.50 -15.36
CA PRO A 100 -7.80 -7.63 -14.58
C PRO A 100 -6.84 -8.06 -13.45
N THR A 101 -5.56 -7.70 -13.54
CA THR A 101 -4.52 -8.09 -12.59
C THR A 101 -4.80 -7.50 -11.20
N ARG A 102 -5.05 -8.39 -10.23
CA ARG A 102 -5.35 -8.04 -8.82
C ARG A 102 -4.44 -8.74 -7.82
N PHE A 103 -3.84 -9.87 -8.21
CA PHE A 103 -2.93 -10.64 -7.38
C PHE A 103 -1.53 -10.60 -7.95
N ILE A 104 -0.55 -10.21 -7.14
CA ILE A 104 0.85 -10.18 -7.54
C ILE A 104 1.63 -11.21 -6.73
N PHE A 105 2.14 -12.23 -7.42
CA PHE A 105 3.03 -13.22 -6.83
C PHE A 105 4.47 -12.75 -6.98
N SER A 106 5.19 -12.66 -5.88
CA SER A 106 6.60 -12.24 -5.89
C SER A 106 7.49 -13.16 -5.06
N HIS A 107 8.78 -13.23 -5.43
CA HIS A 107 9.79 -13.92 -4.63
C HIS A 107 10.40 -13.08 -3.51
N SER A 108 10.37 -11.76 -3.68
CA SER A 108 11.01 -10.78 -2.82
C SER A 108 10.07 -9.59 -2.64
N ALA A 109 10.36 -8.73 -1.66
CA ALA A 109 9.80 -7.38 -1.68
C ALA A 109 9.98 -6.75 -3.08
N LEU A 110 8.95 -6.06 -3.56
CA LEU A 110 9.03 -5.32 -4.81
C LEU A 110 10.12 -4.25 -4.70
N LYS A 111 10.80 -3.97 -5.82
CA LYS A 111 11.96 -3.08 -5.83
C LYS A 111 11.56 -1.65 -5.41
N GLU A 112 12.58 -0.83 -5.16
CA GLU A 112 12.41 0.62 -5.05
C GLU A 112 11.63 1.15 -6.27
N GLY A 113 10.73 2.11 -6.02
CA GLY A 113 9.82 2.65 -7.03
C GLY A 113 8.47 1.95 -7.14
N TRP A 114 8.27 0.77 -6.52
CA TRP A 114 6.92 0.22 -6.35
C TRP A 114 6.16 0.98 -5.26
N ASP A 115 5.08 1.63 -5.68
CA ASP A 115 4.18 2.42 -4.85
C ASP A 115 2.77 2.27 -5.41
N ASN A 116 1.93 1.50 -4.72
CA ASN A 116 0.51 1.35 -5.03
C ASN A 116 -0.27 1.55 -3.72
N PRO A 117 -1.14 2.58 -3.62
CA PRO A 117 -1.90 2.87 -2.41
C PRO A 117 -3.07 1.90 -2.15
N ASN A 118 -3.46 1.09 -3.13
CA ASN A 118 -4.60 0.18 -3.07
C ASN A 118 -4.15 -1.28 -2.84
N VAL A 119 -3.15 -1.46 -1.98
CA VAL A 119 -2.68 -2.78 -1.53
C VAL A 119 -3.34 -3.09 -0.20
N PHE A 120 -4.40 -3.90 -0.22
CA PHE A 120 -5.18 -4.24 0.98
C PHE A 120 -4.79 -5.56 1.62
N GLN A 121 -4.03 -6.40 0.92
CA GLN A 121 -3.61 -7.69 1.45
C GLN A 121 -2.14 -7.98 1.13
N ILE A 122 -1.40 -8.37 2.16
CA ILE A 122 -0.04 -8.89 2.03
C ILE A 122 -0.02 -10.30 2.59
N CYS A 123 0.31 -11.28 1.75
CA CYS A 123 0.48 -12.67 2.16
C CYS A 123 1.94 -13.07 2.07
N THR A 124 2.56 -13.40 3.20
CA THR A 124 3.95 -13.88 3.24
C THR A 124 3.96 -15.40 3.44
N LEU A 125 4.25 -16.14 2.37
CA LEU A 125 4.38 -17.60 2.39
C LEU A 125 5.75 -18.10 2.88
N LYS A 126 6.66 -17.20 3.27
CA LYS A 126 8.02 -17.53 3.72
C LYS A 126 8.21 -17.08 5.17
N HIS A 127 8.91 -17.89 5.96
CA HIS A 127 9.51 -17.40 7.19
C HIS A 127 10.64 -16.42 6.86
N SER A 128 10.54 -15.21 7.39
CA SER A 128 11.60 -14.21 7.33
C SER A 128 11.97 -13.85 8.77
N ASP A 129 13.26 -13.91 9.09
CA ASP A 129 13.76 -13.51 10.42
C ASP A 129 14.12 -12.02 10.48
N SER A 130 14.05 -11.31 9.34
CA SER A 130 14.41 -9.89 9.27
C SER A 130 13.20 -9.00 9.59
N THR A 131 13.12 -8.53 10.83
CA THR A 131 12.12 -7.58 11.32
C THR A 131 12.10 -6.27 10.52
N ILE A 132 13.27 -5.76 10.14
CA ILE A 132 13.40 -4.53 9.32
C ILE A 132 12.71 -4.70 7.97
N LYS A 133 12.92 -5.83 7.28
CA LYS A 133 12.29 -6.09 5.97
C LYS A 133 10.78 -6.22 6.11
N LYS A 134 10.29 -6.94 7.14
CA LYS A 134 8.85 -7.05 7.42
C LYS A 134 8.21 -5.67 7.59
N ARG A 135 8.86 -4.77 8.32
CA ARG A 135 8.37 -3.41 8.56
C ARG A 135 8.26 -2.60 7.27
N GLN A 136 9.27 -2.67 6.40
CA GLN A 136 9.26 -1.98 5.11
C GLN A 136 8.18 -2.51 4.17
N GLU A 137 7.91 -3.81 4.18
CA GLU A 137 6.86 -4.45 3.38
C GLU A 137 5.47 -4.01 3.85
N VAL A 138 5.19 -4.07 5.16
CA VAL A 138 3.90 -3.63 5.74
C VAL A 138 3.69 -2.14 5.55
N GLY A 139 4.72 -1.32 5.80
CA GLY A 139 4.63 0.14 5.67
C GLY A 139 4.22 0.61 4.27
N ARG A 140 4.49 -0.17 3.22
CA ARG A 140 4.03 0.15 1.86
C ARG A 140 2.52 0.01 1.67
N GLY A 141 1.89 -0.92 2.39
CA GLY A 141 0.45 -1.17 2.36
C GLY A 141 -0.36 -0.31 3.33
N LEU A 142 0.27 0.50 4.18
CA LEU A 142 -0.41 1.39 5.15
C LEU A 142 -0.82 2.75 4.56
N ARG A 143 -0.74 2.92 3.24
CA ARG A 143 -1.11 4.17 2.58
C ARG A 143 -2.64 4.27 2.47
N LEU A 144 -3.16 5.49 2.51
CA LEU A 144 -4.56 5.73 2.18
C LEU A 144 -4.77 5.44 0.70
N CYS A 145 -5.76 4.58 0.42
CA CYS A 145 -6.16 4.19 -0.91
C CYS A 145 -6.78 5.37 -1.68
N VAL A 146 -6.90 5.21 -2.98
CA VAL A 146 -7.56 6.17 -3.87
C VAL A 146 -8.81 5.57 -4.51
N ASN A 147 -9.80 6.40 -4.79
CA ASN A 147 -10.98 6.05 -5.59
C ASN A 147 -10.63 6.02 -7.11
N GLN A 148 -11.65 5.81 -7.95
CA GLN A 148 -11.48 5.76 -9.40
C GLN A 148 -11.14 7.11 -10.04
N ASP A 149 -11.42 8.22 -9.35
CA ASP A 149 -11.03 9.57 -9.77
C ASP A 149 -9.60 9.92 -9.30
N GLY A 150 -8.92 9.00 -8.60
CA GLY A 150 -7.58 9.19 -8.05
C GLY A 150 -7.54 9.99 -6.75
N GLU A 151 -8.71 10.29 -6.17
CA GLU A 151 -8.84 11.03 -4.92
C GLU A 151 -8.59 10.10 -3.73
N ARG A 152 -7.88 10.60 -2.72
CA ARG A 152 -7.58 9.82 -1.52
C ARG A 152 -8.82 9.63 -0.67
N ILE A 153 -9.02 8.42 -0.19
CA ILE A 153 -10.04 8.11 0.80
C ILE A 153 -9.49 8.46 2.19
N ASP A 154 -9.72 9.71 2.60
CA ASP A 154 -9.40 10.25 3.92
C ASP A 154 -10.68 10.71 4.67
N ASP A 155 -10.51 11.27 5.87
CA ASP A 155 -11.61 11.74 6.73
C ASP A 155 -12.48 12.86 6.11
N SER A 156 -12.03 13.48 5.02
CA SER A 156 -12.82 14.50 4.33
C SER A 156 -13.92 13.90 3.45
N VAL A 157 -13.83 12.60 3.11
CA VAL A 157 -14.79 11.93 2.22
C VAL A 157 -16.10 11.64 2.99
N PRO A 158 -17.23 12.26 2.62
CA PRO A 158 -18.47 12.12 3.38
C PRO A 158 -19.05 10.70 3.34
N GLY A 159 -19.53 10.22 4.49
CA GLY A 159 -20.26 8.94 4.58
C GLY A 159 -19.38 7.70 4.53
N ILE A 160 -18.06 7.86 4.63
CA ILE A 160 -17.09 6.78 4.69
C ILE A 160 -16.42 6.78 6.07
N ASP A 161 -16.23 5.60 6.66
CA ASP A 161 -15.28 5.42 7.74
C ASP A 161 -13.90 5.13 7.13
N VAL A 162 -12.95 6.06 7.32
CA VAL A 162 -11.59 5.94 6.76
C VAL A 162 -10.89 4.67 7.25
N HIS A 163 -11.19 4.25 8.48
CA HIS A 163 -10.53 3.13 9.13
C HIS A 163 -11.12 1.79 8.70
N ASP A 164 -12.39 1.75 8.28
CA ASP A 164 -13.02 0.55 7.74
C ASP A 164 -12.56 0.26 6.30
N ILE A 165 -12.32 1.31 5.51
CA ILE A 165 -11.86 1.14 4.12
C ILE A 165 -10.36 0.86 4.06
N ASN A 166 -9.54 1.64 4.78
CA ASN A 166 -8.08 1.56 4.70
C ASN A 166 -7.50 0.49 5.64
N VAL A 167 -7.96 -0.76 5.49
CA VAL A 167 -7.50 -1.91 6.29
C VAL A 167 -6.52 -2.75 5.48
N LEU A 168 -5.27 -2.83 5.96
CA LEU A 168 -4.27 -3.76 5.44
C LEU A 168 -4.34 -5.09 6.21
N SER A 169 -4.77 -6.15 5.52
CA SER A 169 -4.74 -7.52 6.04
C SER A 169 -3.38 -8.18 5.78
N VAL A 170 -2.68 -8.59 6.84
CA VAL A 170 -1.41 -9.30 6.71
C VAL A 170 -1.59 -10.77 7.09
N VAL A 171 -1.45 -11.65 6.10
CA VAL A 171 -1.53 -13.11 6.27
C VAL A 171 -0.11 -13.66 6.30
N ALA A 172 0.27 -14.28 7.42
CA ALA A 172 1.62 -14.77 7.61
C ALA A 172 1.64 -15.96 8.59
N SER A 173 2.75 -16.69 8.59
CA SER A 173 2.97 -17.80 9.53
C SER A 173 3.00 -17.35 10.99
N GLU A 174 2.89 -18.29 11.95
CA GLU A 174 2.90 -18.02 13.41
C GLU A 174 3.98 -17.03 13.89
N SER A 175 5.18 -17.06 13.31
CA SER A 175 6.27 -16.11 13.64
C SER A 175 6.00 -14.64 13.29
N TYR A 176 4.88 -14.34 12.65
CA TYR A 176 4.47 -13.00 12.27
C TYR A 176 3.41 -12.42 13.21
N GLU A 177 2.66 -13.23 13.95
CA GLU A 177 1.69 -12.72 14.93
C GLU A 177 2.40 -11.87 15.99
N ALA A 178 3.50 -12.39 16.54
CA ALA A 178 4.33 -11.65 17.50
C ALA A 178 4.84 -10.32 16.91
N PHE A 179 5.30 -10.34 15.65
CA PHE A 179 5.76 -9.14 14.96
C PHE A 179 4.63 -8.13 14.72
N ALA A 180 3.44 -8.58 14.30
CA ALA A 180 2.29 -7.71 14.07
C ALA A 180 1.82 -7.04 15.37
N ARG A 181 1.79 -7.79 16.48
CA ARG A 181 1.48 -7.26 17.82
C ARG A 181 2.50 -6.23 18.27
N GLU A 182 3.80 -6.51 18.08
CA GLU A 182 4.87 -5.57 18.42
C GLU A 182 4.80 -4.29 17.58
N LEU A 183 4.56 -4.41 16.27
CA LEU A 183 4.40 -3.28 15.37
C LEU A 183 3.18 -2.42 15.74
N GLN A 184 2.03 -3.04 16.01
CA GLN A 184 0.83 -2.33 16.47
C GLN A 184 1.08 -1.59 17.78
N LYS A 185 1.77 -2.23 18.73
CA LYS A 185 2.15 -1.62 20.00
C LYS A 185 3.05 -0.41 19.80
N GLU A 186 4.10 -0.52 18.99
CA GLU A 186 5.00 0.61 18.69
C GLU A 186 4.27 1.78 18.01
N ILE A 187 3.37 1.50 17.06
CA ILE A 187 2.54 2.52 16.40
C ILE A 187 1.69 3.23 17.44
N ALA A 188 1.05 2.48 18.34
CA ALA A 188 0.23 3.05 19.41
C ALA A 188 1.04 3.91 20.38
N GLU A 189 2.22 3.45 20.80
CA GLU A 189 3.15 4.19 21.69
C GLU A 189 3.62 5.50 21.04
N THR A 190 3.96 5.46 19.74
CA THR A 190 4.36 6.66 18.98
C THR A 190 3.20 7.66 18.83
N LEU A 191 1.96 7.15 18.69
CA LEU A 191 0.76 7.98 18.57
C LEU A 191 0.28 8.54 19.91
N SER A 192 0.60 7.90 21.05
CA SER A 192 0.31 8.45 22.38
C SER A 192 1.18 9.66 22.73
N ASP A 193 2.40 9.73 22.21
CA ASP A 193 3.30 10.87 22.40
C ASP A 193 2.95 12.08 21.52
N ARG A 194 2.01 11.94 20.58
CA ARG A 194 1.51 13.08 19.80
C ARG A 194 0.48 13.87 20.62
N PRO A 195 0.74 15.15 20.96
CA PRO A 195 -0.22 15.96 21.70
C PRO A 195 -1.49 16.12 20.85
N ARG A 196 -2.60 15.53 21.29
CA ARG A 196 -3.89 15.58 20.58
C ARG A 196 -4.64 16.90 20.78
N LYS A 197 -4.16 17.74 21.70
CA LYS A 197 -4.64 19.11 21.96
C LYS A 197 -3.45 19.98 22.34
N ALA A 198 -3.29 21.11 21.66
CA ALA A 198 -2.35 22.15 22.10
C ALA A 198 -2.93 22.83 23.35
N GLY A 199 -2.45 22.45 24.54
CA GLY A 199 -2.76 23.17 25.78
C GLY A 199 -2.02 24.50 25.85
N ILE A 200 -2.40 25.40 26.76
CA ILE A 200 -1.72 26.69 26.98
C ILE A 200 -0.20 26.52 27.12
N GLN A 201 0.25 25.44 27.76
CA GLN A 201 1.65 25.07 27.94
C GLN A 201 2.42 24.91 26.61
N PHE A 202 1.78 24.45 25.54
CA PHE A 202 2.38 24.30 24.20
C PHE A 202 2.80 25.65 23.59
N PHE A 203 2.16 26.75 24.02
CA PHE A 203 2.45 28.10 23.54
C PHE A 203 3.38 28.88 24.47
N LEU A 204 3.77 28.33 25.63
CA LEU A 204 4.61 29.04 26.59
C LEU A 204 6.08 29.12 26.15
N ASP A 205 6.53 28.13 25.38
CA ASP A 205 7.92 28.02 24.94
C ASP A 205 8.12 28.39 23.46
N ASN A 206 7.05 28.77 22.76
CA ASN A 206 7.09 29.13 21.35
C ASN A 206 6.90 30.65 21.18
N VAL A 207 7.91 31.33 20.65
CA VAL A 207 7.82 32.76 20.29
C VAL A 207 7.21 32.87 18.89
N LEU A 208 5.99 33.38 18.80
CA LEU A 208 5.37 33.73 17.53
C LEU A 208 5.88 35.11 17.10
N THR A 209 6.59 35.18 15.97
CA THR A 209 7.01 36.44 15.35
C THR A 209 6.17 36.69 14.09
N ASN A 210 5.64 37.90 13.96
CA ASN A 210 5.04 38.42 12.73
C ASN A 210 5.84 39.68 12.34
N GLU A 211 5.92 39.99 11.04
CA GLU A 211 6.74 41.06 10.46
C GLU A 211 6.54 42.45 11.09
N ASN A 212 5.43 42.68 11.82
CA ASN A 212 5.12 43.96 12.46
C ASN A 212 5.07 43.93 14.00
N PHE A 213 5.25 42.79 14.68
CA PHE A 213 5.19 42.74 16.15
C PHE A 213 6.05 41.61 16.75
N SER A 214 6.79 41.94 17.80
CA SER A 214 7.40 40.98 18.73
C SER A 214 6.77 41.13 20.11
N ALA A 215 6.20 40.07 20.66
CA ALA A 215 5.74 40.03 22.04
C ALA A 215 6.47 38.93 22.80
N THR A 216 7.05 39.28 23.95
CA THR A 216 7.71 38.34 24.86
C THR A 216 6.91 38.27 26.16
N ARG A 217 6.64 37.07 26.66
CA ARG A 217 5.87 36.86 27.88
C ARG A 217 6.80 36.82 29.10
N GLN A 218 6.58 37.70 30.08
CA GLN A 218 7.05 37.49 31.46
C GLN A 218 5.88 37.59 32.44
N ASN A 219 5.69 36.54 33.24
CA ASN A 219 4.80 36.44 34.41
C ASN A 219 3.42 37.15 34.35
N GLN A 220 2.51 36.55 33.58
CA GLN A 220 1.04 36.59 33.78
C GLN A 220 0.30 37.95 33.83
N ILE A 221 0.75 38.99 33.11
CA ILE A 221 -0.11 40.16 32.80
C ILE A 221 0.09 40.56 31.34
N TRP A 222 -1.01 40.75 30.60
CA TRP A 222 -0.98 41.46 29.31
C TRP A 222 -1.00 42.96 29.61
N VAL A 223 0.11 43.65 29.40
CA VAL A 223 0.10 45.12 29.31
C VAL A 223 0.25 45.46 27.84
N ALA A 224 -0.83 45.96 27.24
CA ALA A 224 -0.81 46.58 25.93
C ALA A 224 -0.99 48.09 26.14
N ASP A 225 0.09 48.86 25.99
CA ASP A 225 -0.01 50.31 25.88
C ASP A 225 -0.53 50.63 24.48
N ILE A 226 -1.80 51.03 24.39
CA ILE A 226 -2.40 51.55 23.17
C ILE A 226 -2.43 53.07 23.29
N THR A 227 -1.43 53.75 22.74
CA THR A 227 -1.47 55.20 22.53
C THR A 227 -2.18 55.48 21.20
N TYR A 228 -3.43 55.91 21.26
CA TYR A 228 -4.17 56.37 20.08
C TYR A 228 -4.05 57.89 19.96
N SER A 229 -3.27 58.37 18.99
CA SER A 229 -3.31 59.76 18.52
C SER A 229 -4.13 59.82 17.23
N ALA A 230 -5.35 60.37 17.34
CA ALA A 230 -6.21 60.64 16.19
C ALA A 230 -5.66 61.81 15.36
N PRO A 231 -5.60 61.72 14.02
CA PRO A 231 -5.42 62.89 13.17
C PRO A 231 -6.76 63.64 13.03
N VAL A 232 -6.70 64.95 13.27
CA VAL A 232 -7.75 65.93 12.95
C VAL A 232 -7.63 66.27 11.47
N GLU A 233 -8.74 66.20 10.73
CA GLU A 233 -9.15 67.11 9.63
C GLU A 233 -10.45 66.54 8.99
N ALA A 234 -11.49 67.31 8.68
CA ALA A 234 -11.64 68.77 8.57
C ALA A 234 -12.93 69.27 9.25
#